data_AF-A0A966YJ41-F1
#
_entry.id   AF-A0A966YJ41-F1
#
_cell.length_a   1.000
_cell.length_b   1.000
_cell.length_c   1.000
_cell.angle_alpha   90.00
_cell.angle_beta   90.00
_cell.angle_gamma   90.00
#
_symmetry.space_group_name_H-M   'P 1'
#
loop_
_entity.id
_entity.type
_entity.pdbx_description
1 polymer ?
#
loop_
_entity_poly.entity_id
_entity_poly.type
_entity_poly.pdbx_seq_one_letter_code
_entity_poly.pdbx_strand_id
1 'polypeptide(L)'
;MISTLTRMPAWARWALYAALGVFLLTLVQTISDTERLTQVATAREMLRFAVPIFLAGLGGLFSERAGVVNIGLEGMLILGMWFGAWGSINYGAWWGLAIGIGGG
;
A
#
# COMPACT_ATOMS: atom_id res chain seq x y z
N MET A 1 18.88 -8.37 -35.97
CA MET A 1 17.72 -7.75 -35.26
C MET A 1 18.14 -6.87 -34.09
N ILE A 2 19.16 -7.23 -33.30
CA ILE A 2 19.66 -6.43 -32.16
C ILE A 2 20.37 -5.13 -32.61
N SER A 3 20.99 -5.11 -33.80
CA SER A 3 21.73 -3.97 -34.35
C SER A 3 20.88 -2.75 -34.73
N THR A 4 19.56 -2.92 -34.89
CA THR A 4 18.63 -1.82 -35.22
C THR A 4 18.15 -1.09 -33.97
N LEU A 5 18.03 -1.79 -32.84
CA LEU A 5 17.54 -1.23 -31.57
C LEU A 5 18.52 -0.24 -30.96
N THR A 6 19.83 -0.47 -31.13
CA THR A 6 20.87 0.42 -30.61
C THR A 6 21.03 1.72 -31.40
N ARG A 7 20.47 1.80 -32.61
CA ARG A 7 20.46 3.00 -33.47
C ARG A 7 19.31 3.96 -33.17
N MET A 8 18.30 3.52 -32.40
CA MET A 8 17.15 4.34 -32.04
C MET A 8 17.49 5.29 -30.90
N PRO A 9 16.89 6.50 -30.86
CA PRO A 9 17.09 7.43 -29.76
C PRO A 9 16.60 6.81 -28.44
N ALA A 10 17.23 7.19 -27.32
CA ALA A 10 17.01 6.56 -26.02
C ALA A 10 15.53 6.54 -25.61
N TRP A 11 14.78 7.62 -25.84
CA TRP A 11 13.35 7.71 -25.53
C TRP A 11 12.52 6.65 -26.28
N ALA A 12 12.83 6.40 -27.56
CA ALA A 12 12.12 5.41 -28.37
C ALA A 12 12.45 3.98 -27.93
N ARG A 13 13.70 3.73 -27.54
CA ARG A 13 14.12 2.43 -26.97
C ARG A 13 13.42 2.15 -25.65
N TRP A 14 13.40 3.12 -24.73
CA TRP A 14 12.70 2.98 -23.45
C TRP A 14 11.20 2.81 -23.63
N ALA A 15 10.57 3.56 -24.55
CA ALA A 15 9.16 3.38 -24.88
C ALA A 15 8.87 1.99 -25.45
N LEU A 16 9.75 1.45 -26.31
CA LEU A 16 9.62 0.10 -26.84
C LEU A 16 9.77 -0.97 -25.76
N TYR A 17 10.75 -0.83 -24.87
CA TYR A 17 10.92 -1.75 -23.74
C TYR A 17 9.72 -1.70 -22.78
N ALA A 18 9.19 -0.51 -22.50
CA ALA A 18 8.00 -0.34 -21.68
C ALA A 18 6.76 -0.95 -22.35
N ALA A 19 6.54 -0.70 -23.64
CA ALA A 19 5.43 -1.27 -24.40
C ALA A 19 5.50 -2.81 -24.46
N LEU A 20 6.68 -3.36 -24.71
CA LEU A 20 6.91 -4.81 -24.67
C LEU A 20 6.64 -5.37 -23.28
N GLY A 21 7.11 -4.69 -22.24
CA GLY A 21 6.86 -5.08 -20.84
C GLY A 21 5.37 -5.09 -20.49
N VAL A 22 4.65 -4.01 -20.81
CA VAL A 22 3.19 -3.93 -20.59
C VAL A 22 2.46 -5.01 -21.38
N PHE A 23 2.82 -5.23 -22.65
CA PHE A 23 2.21 -6.27 -23.46
C PHE A 23 2.40 -7.67 -22.86
N LEU A 24 3.63 -8.00 -22.43
CA LEU A 24 3.92 -9.27 -21.75
C LEU A 24 3.14 -9.39 -20.44
N LEU A 25 3.07 -8.33 -19.64
CA LEU A 25 2.28 -8.33 -18.40
C LEU A 25 0.79 -8.50 -18.67
N THR A 26 0.22 -7.85 -19.68
CA THR A 26 -1.18 -8.02 -20.08
C THR A 26 -1.45 -9.45 -20.54
N LEU A 27 -0.57 -10.02 -21.36
CA LEU A 27 -0.69 -11.40 -21.83
C LEU A 27 -0.67 -12.40 -20.67
N VAL A 28 0.26 -12.25 -19.72
CA VAL A 28 0.35 -13.12 -18.53
C VAL A 28 -0.91 -12.97 -17.67
N GLN A 29 -1.40 -11.74 -17.48
CA GLN A 29 -2.59 -11.48 -16.68
C GLN A 29 -3.85 -12.09 -17.28
N THR A 30 -4.02 -12.05 -18.61
CA THR A 30 -5.16 -12.66 -19.31
C THR A 30 -5.11 -14.18 -19.25
N ILE A 31 -3.92 -14.79 -19.38
CA ILE A 31 -3.79 -16.26 -19.27
C ILE A 31 -3.99 -16.73 -17.82
N SER A 32 -3.61 -15.91 -16.84
CA SER A 32 -3.64 -16.26 -15.42
C SER A 32 -4.90 -15.75 -14.70
N ASP A 33 -5.86 -15.15 -15.41
CA ASP A 33 -7.08 -14.51 -14.86
C ASP A 33 -6.81 -13.58 -13.65
N THR A 34 -5.66 -12.90 -13.67
CA THR A 34 -5.10 -12.18 -12.51
C THR A 34 -5.30 -10.65 -12.61
N GLU A 35 -6.24 -10.20 -13.45
CA GLU A 35 -6.51 -8.78 -13.71
C GLU A 35 -6.82 -7.99 -12.43
N ARG A 36 -7.36 -8.65 -11.39
CA ARG A 36 -7.65 -8.04 -10.09
C ARG A 36 -6.40 -7.52 -9.37
N LEU A 37 -5.20 -8.05 -9.61
CA LEU A 37 -3.99 -7.59 -8.92
C LEU A 37 -3.51 -6.23 -9.41
N THR A 38 -3.78 -5.86 -10.65
CA THR A 38 -3.35 -4.58 -11.25
C THR A 38 -4.46 -3.53 -11.29
N GLN A 39 -5.67 -3.88 -10.84
CA GLN A 39 -6.79 -2.95 -10.74
C GLN A 39 -6.48 -1.77 -9.81
N VAL A 40 -6.96 -0.60 -10.21
CA VAL A 40 -6.84 0.64 -9.44
C VAL A 40 -7.46 0.50 -8.04
N ALA A 41 -8.57 -0.22 -7.91
CA ALA A 41 -9.21 -0.46 -6.62
C ALA A 41 -8.31 -1.24 -5.65
N THR A 42 -7.60 -2.25 -6.16
CA THR A 42 -6.63 -3.05 -5.38
C THR A 42 -5.47 -2.20 -4.91
N ALA A 43 -4.87 -1.40 -5.80
CA ALA A 43 -3.81 -0.46 -5.44
C ALA A 43 -4.27 0.58 -4.41
N ARG A 44 -5.50 1.11 -4.56
CA ARG A 44 -6.10 2.05 -3.62
C ARG A 44 -6.26 1.45 -2.22
N GLU A 45 -6.72 0.21 -2.14
CA GLU A 45 -6.95 -0.46 -0.87
C GLU A 45 -5.63 -0.84 -0.19
N MET A 46 -4.64 -1.29 -0.97
CA MET A 46 -3.28 -1.50 -0.48
C MET A 46 -2.72 -0.22 0.16
N LEU A 47 -2.86 0.94 -0.51
CA LEU A 47 -2.38 2.21 0.04
C LEU A 47 -3.13 2.60 1.31
N ARG A 48 -4.45 2.38 1.37
CA ARG A 48 -5.26 2.70 2.57
C ARG A 48 -4.84 1.92 3.80
N PHE A 49 -4.44 0.65 3.66
CA PHE A 49 -3.94 -0.15 4.76
C PHE A 49 -2.44 0.08 5.03
N ALA A 50 -1.64 0.28 3.98
CA ALA A 50 -0.20 0.47 4.13
C ALA A 50 0.15 1.80 4.81
N VAL A 51 -0.58 2.88 4.53
CA VAL A 51 -0.28 4.22 5.06
C VAL A 51 -0.33 4.28 6.60
N PRO A 52 -1.41 3.82 7.29
CA PRO A 52 -1.45 3.80 8.75
C PRO A 52 -0.32 2.95 9.38
N ILE A 53 -0.03 1.79 8.81
CA ILE A 53 1.05 0.91 9.28
C ILE A 53 2.41 1.59 9.12
N PHE A 54 2.63 2.26 7.99
CA PHE A 54 3.84 3.03 7.75
C PHE A 54 4.02 4.16 8.78
N LEU A 55 2.95 4.90 9.09
CA LEU A 55 2.97 5.94 10.13
C LEU A 55 3.27 5.36 11.52
N ALA A 56 2.71 4.21 11.87
CA ALA A 56 3.04 3.52 13.12
C ALA A 56 4.52 3.10 13.17
N GLY A 57 5.05 2.57 12.06
CA GLY A 57 6.47 2.22 11.92
C GLY A 57 7.40 3.43 12.06
N LEU A 58 7.02 4.60 11.53
CA LEU A 58 7.75 5.85 11.76
C LEU A 58 7.79 6.21 13.25
N GLY A 59 6.69 6.03 13.98
CA GLY A 59 6.65 6.18 15.44
C GLY A 59 7.62 5.23 16.16
N GLY A 60 7.73 3.99 15.68
CA GLY A 60 8.73 3.01 16.14
C GLY A 60 10.18 3.51 15.95
N LEU A 61 10.51 4.06 14.78
CA LEU A 61 11.83 4.65 14.53
C LEU A 61 12.16 5.84 15.43
N PHE A 62 11.15 6.59 15.89
CA PHE A 62 11.36 7.62 16.92
C PHE A 62 11.58 7.01 18.30
N SER A 63 10.84 5.96 18.65
CA SER A 63 11.00 5.22 19.90
C SER A 63 12.40 4.62 20.03
N GLU A 64 12.90 3.98 18.97
CA GLU A 64 14.24 3.40 18.93
C GLU A 64 15.33 4.46 19.12
N ARG A 65 15.15 5.65 18.53
CA ARG A 65 16.06 6.80 18.75
C ARG A 65 16.04 7.32 20.18
N ALA A 66 14.95 7.11 20.92
CA ALA A 66 14.86 7.39 22.35
C ALA A 66 15.42 6.26 23.23
N GLY A 67 15.97 5.20 22.64
CA GLY A 67 16.48 4.03 23.36
C GLY A 67 15.40 3.11 23.90
N VAL A 68 14.15 3.26 23.43
CA VAL A 68 13.00 2.46 23.89
C VAL A 68 12.46 1.64 22.72
N VAL A 69 12.44 0.32 22.85
CA VAL A 69 11.82 -0.56 21.85
C VAL A 69 10.32 -0.69 22.15
N ASN A 70 9.48 -0.13 21.29
CA ASN A 70 8.02 -0.20 21.47
C ASN A 70 7.41 -1.37 20.69
N ILE A 71 7.26 -2.51 21.37
CA ILE A 71 6.58 -3.71 20.85
C ILE A 71 5.04 -3.56 20.88
N GLY A 72 4.53 -2.58 21.61
CA GLY A 72 3.10 -2.34 21.77
C GLY A 72 2.44 -1.58 20.61
N LEU A 73 3.21 -0.99 19.68
CA LEU A 73 2.66 -0.18 18.58
C LEU A 73 1.70 -0.95 17.68
N GLU A 74 2.00 -2.21 17.38
CA GLU A 74 1.11 -3.08 16.61
C GLU A 74 -0.22 -3.31 17.35
N GLY A 75 -0.14 -3.55 18.66
CA GLY A 75 -1.32 -3.72 19.51
C GLY A 75 -2.17 -2.46 19.59
N MET A 76 -1.56 -1.28 19.77
CA MET A 76 -2.24 0.02 19.77
C MET A 76 -2.97 0.25 18.43
N LEU A 77 -2.30 0.00 17.31
CA LEU A 77 -2.91 0.14 15.98
C LEU A 77 -4.11 -0.81 15.79
N ILE A 78 -3.98 -2.08 16.17
CA ILE A 78 -5.07 -3.07 16.03
C ILE A 78 -6.25 -2.72 16.93
N LEU A 79 -6.01 -2.38 18.20
CA LEU A 79 -7.06 -2.02 19.14
C LEU A 79 -7.75 -0.71 18.72
N GLY A 80 -7.01 0.31 18.30
CA GLY A 80 -7.57 1.55 17.76
C GLY A 80 -8.45 1.32 16.52
N MET A 81 -8.05 0.45 15.60
CA MET A 81 -8.89 0.06 14.45
C MET A 81 -10.17 -0.68 14.88
N TRP A 82 -10.05 -1.64 15.80
CA TRP A 82 -11.20 -2.41 16.28
C TRP A 82 -12.22 -1.54 17.02
N PHE A 83 -11.75 -0.76 18.00
CA PHE A 83 -12.58 0.16 18.77
C PHE A 83 -13.14 1.28 17.90
N GLY A 84 -12.39 1.74 16.90
CA GLY A 84 -12.87 2.73 15.93
C GLY A 84 -14.02 2.20 15.06
N ALA A 85 -13.88 0.97 14.53
CA ALA A 85 -14.93 0.32 13.77
C ALA A 85 -16.18 0.05 14.64
N TRP A 86 -15.98 -0.51 15.83
CA TRP A 86 -17.07 -0.77 16.78
C TRP A 86 -17.80 0.52 17.19
N GLY A 87 -17.06 1.56 17.53
CA GLY A 87 -17.63 2.87 17.89
C GLY A 87 -18.38 3.51 16.72
N SER A 88 -17.87 3.35 15.49
CA SER A 88 -18.52 3.87 14.29
C SER A 88 -19.85 3.18 14.00
N ILE A 89 -19.93 1.85 14.21
CA ILE A 89 -21.14 1.07 13.96
C ILE A 89 -22.23 1.39 14.99
N ASN A 90 -21.88 1.56 16.26
CA ASN A 90 -22.85 1.72 17.34
C ASN A 90 -23.27 3.18 17.58
N TYR A 91 -22.34 4.13 17.42
CA TYR A 91 -22.54 5.51 17.83
C TYR A 91 -22.35 6.51 16.66
N GLY A 92 -21.90 6.04 15.49
CA GLY A 92 -21.66 6.87 14.31
C GLY A 92 -20.19 7.29 14.14
N ALA A 93 -19.85 7.79 12.96
CA ALA A 93 -18.45 7.97 12.51
C ALA A 93 -17.58 8.80 13.46
N TRP A 94 -18.11 9.87 14.04
CA TRP A 94 -17.37 10.75 14.95
C TRP A 94 -17.05 10.07 16.29
N TRP A 95 -18.00 9.31 16.82
CA TRP A 95 -17.79 8.52 18.03
C TRP A 95 -16.85 7.34 17.77
N GLY A 96 -16.92 6.75 16.58
CA GLY A 96 -15.91 5.80 16.11
C GLY A 96 -14.50 6.39 16.13
N LEU A 97 -14.30 7.58 15.59
CA LEU A 97 -12.99 8.25 15.64
C LEU A 97 -12.50 8.45 17.09
N ALA A 98 -13.34 9.01 17.95
CA ALA A 98 -12.97 9.29 19.34
C ALA A 98 -12.65 8.02 20.14
N ILE A 99 -13.48 6.97 19.99
CA ILE A 99 -13.30 5.68 20.65
C ILE A 99 -12.07 4.95 20.09
N GLY A 100 -11.81 5.06 18.78
CA GLY A 100 -10.60 4.53 18.15
C GLY A 100 -9.33 5.16 18.69
N ILE A 101 -9.27 6.49 18.82
CA ILE A 101 -8.13 7.21 19.43
C ILE A 101 -7.93 6.80 20.89
N GLY A 102 -8.99 6.55 21.65
CA GLY A 102 -8.89 6.07 23.03
C GLY A 102 -8.49 4.58 23.13
N GLY A 103 -8.77 3.80 22.09
CA GLY A 103 -8.49 2.37 22.01
C GLY A 103 -7.04 2.02 21.68
N GLY A 104 -6.26 2.97 21.16
CA GLY A 104 -4.84 2.82 20.86
C GLY A 104 -4.20 4.05 20.23
#